data_AF-A0A453E4C5-F1
#
_entry.id   AF-A0A453E4C5-F1
#
_cell.length_a   1.000
_cell.length_b   1.000
_cell.length_c   1.000
_cell.angle_alpha   90.00
_cell.angle_beta   90.00
_cell.angle_gamma   90.00
#
_symmetry.space_group_name_H-M   'P 1'
#
loop_
_entity.id
_entity.type
_entity.pdbx_description
1 polymer ?
#
loop_
_entity_poly.entity_id
_entity_poly.type
_entity_poly.pdbx_seq_one_letter_code
_entity_poly.pdbx_strand_id
1 'polypeptide(L)' 'KISRGMLWACKEVVSGGKCKVNWQKVCRPKELGGLGILDLERFSRALRLRWLWYEWTAPEKPWVGSETPNDASDRDL' A
#
# COMPACT_ATOMS: atom_id res chain seq x y z
N LYS A 1 16.83 18.84 2.17
CA LYS A 1 16.19 18.85 0.84
C LYS A 1 16.31 17.44 0.26
N ILE A 2 15.18 16.75 0.00
CA ILE A 2 15.19 15.46 -0.71
C ILE A 2 15.13 15.77 -2.21
N SER A 3 16.07 15.26 -2.99
CA SER A 3 16.10 15.42 -4.44
C SER A 3 15.26 14.33 -5.11
N ARG A 4 14.49 14.70 -6.15
CA ARG A 4 13.57 13.79 -6.87
C ARG A 4 14.26 12.51 -7.38
N GLY A 5 15.56 12.59 -7.72
CA GLY A 5 16.37 11.45 -8.14
C GLY A 5 16.65 10.40 -7.05
N MET A 6 16.33 10.67 -5.78
CA MET A 6 16.44 9.67 -4.69
C MET A 6 15.22 8.74 -4.60
N LEU A 7 14.04 9.18 -5.06
CA LEU A 7 12.79 8.40 -4.99
C LEU A 7 12.62 7.50 -6.21
N TRP A 8 13.00 8.00 -7.39
CA TRP A 8 12.88 7.29 -8.66
C TRP A 8 14.21 7.44 -9.39
N ALA A 9 14.82 6.33 -9.79
CA ALA A 9 16.09 6.37 -10.51
C ALA A 9 15.89 6.82 -11.97
N CYS A 10 15.57 8.10 -12.19
CA CYS A 10 15.70 8.81 -13.46
C CYS A 10 16.75 9.92 -13.27
N LYS A 11 18.03 9.55 -13.35
CA LYS A 11 19.24 10.30 -12.93
C LYS A 11 19.54 11.59 -13.72
N GLU A 12 20.48 12.40 -13.19
CA GLU A 12 21.63 12.86 -14.02
C GLU A 12 23.00 12.57 -13.38
N VAL A 13 23.35 12.95 -12.14
CA VAL A 13 24.49 12.32 -11.43
C VAL A 13 24.18 12.08 -9.96
N VAL A 14 24.22 10.80 -9.57
CA VAL A 14 24.18 10.29 -8.21
C VAL A 14 25.39 9.37 -8.09
N SER A 15 26.41 9.74 -7.30
CA SER A 15 27.57 8.87 -7.06
C SER A 15 27.43 8.17 -5.71
N GLY A 16 27.52 6.84 -5.75
CA GLY A 16 27.54 5.96 -4.57
C GLY A 16 26.27 5.15 -4.28
N GLY A 17 25.74 4.40 -5.26
CA GLY A 17 25.01 3.14 -4.98
C GLY A 17 23.55 3.23 -4.51
N LYS A 18 22.60 3.33 -5.45
CA LYS A 18 21.18 2.94 -5.33
C LYS A 18 20.51 3.32 -4.00
N CYS A 19 19.95 4.52 -3.92
CA CYS A 19 19.17 5.01 -2.77
C CYS A 19 18.10 4.00 -2.33
N LYS A 20 18.39 3.22 -1.29
CA LYS A 20 17.39 2.38 -0.62
C LYS A 20 16.49 3.31 0.18
N VAL A 21 15.30 3.56 -0.34
CA VAL A 21 14.27 4.33 0.37
C VAL A 21 13.65 3.43 1.42
N ASN A 22 13.69 3.85 2.69
CA ASN A 22 12.92 3.20 3.73
C ASN A 22 11.44 3.58 3.57
N TRP A 23 10.70 2.77 2.82
CA TRP A 23 9.28 2.97 2.52
C TRP A 23 8.42 3.04 3.79
N GLN A 24 8.72 2.24 4.82
CA GLN A 24 7.99 2.29 6.10
C GLN A 24 8.12 3.65 6.81
N LYS A 25 9.25 4.35 6.64
CA LYS A 25 9.42 5.71 7.18
C LYS A 25 8.79 6.76 6.27
N VAL A 26 8.91 6.59 4.97
CA VAL A 26 8.37 7.52 3.95
C VAL A 26 6.84 7.54 3.94
N CYS A 27 6.18 6.40 4.13
CA CYS A 27 4.72 6.33 4.12
C CYS A 27 4.06 6.85 5.41
N ARG A 28 4.83 7.23 6.44
CA ARG A 28 4.27 7.82 7.66
C ARG A 28 3.63 9.19 7.35
N PRO A 29 2.61 9.60 8.14
CA PRO A 29 2.09 10.96 8.11
C PRO A 29 3.21 12.00 8.24
N LYS A 30 3.01 13.18 7.64
CA LYS A 30 3.98 14.28 7.68
C LYS A 30 4.26 14.75 9.10
N GLU A 31 3.23 14.75 9.95
CA GLU A 31 3.31 15.06 11.39
C GLU A 31 4.24 14.11 12.15
N LEU A 32 4.40 12.87 11.67
CA LEU A 32 5.28 11.84 12.25
C LEU A 32 6.63 11.74 11.51
N GLY A 33 7.00 12.77 10.74
CA GLY A 33 8.29 12.84 10.05
C GLY A 33 8.41 11.98 8.78
N GLY A 34 7.28 11.51 8.23
CA GLY A 34 7.23 10.87 6.91
C GLY A 34 6.91 11.85 5.78
N LEU A 35 6.71 11.32 4.57
CA LEU A 35 6.29 12.10 3.40
C LEU A 35 4.76 12.07 3.19
N GLY A 36 4.04 11.26 3.96
CA GLY A 36 2.59 11.06 3.78
C GLY A 36 2.22 10.34 2.48
N ILE A 37 3.15 9.56 1.92
CA ILE A 37 2.87 8.73 0.75
C ILE A 37 2.03 7.53 1.20
N LEU A 38 1.03 7.15 0.40
CA LEU A 38 0.24 5.96 0.70
C LEU A 38 1.09 4.70 0.58
N ASP A 39 1.05 3.87 1.62
CA ASP A 39 1.52 2.49 1.56
C ASP A 39 0.53 1.69 0.72
N LEU A 40 0.92 1.37 -0.52
CA LEU A 40 0.06 0.68 -1.49
C LEU A 40 -0.36 -0.71 -1.01
N GLU A 41 0.49 -1.41 -0.26
CA GLU A 41 0.16 -2.73 0.26
C GLU A 41 -0.94 -2.63 1.31
N ARG A 42 -0.79 -1.71 2.27
CA ARG A 42 -1.82 -1.46 3.30
C ARG A 42 -3.10 -0.91 2.69
N PHE A 43 -2.98 0.00 1.73
CA PHE A 43 -4.13 0.63 1.09
C PHE A 43 -4.92 -0.35 0.23
N SER A 44 -4.23 -1.15 -0.60
CA SER A 44 -4.88 -2.19 -1.42
C SER A 44 -5.57 -3.23 -0.54
N ARG A 45 -4.91 -3.70 0.52
CA ARG A 45 -5.50 -4.61 1.50
C ARG A 45 -6.76 -4.04 2.16
N ALA A 46 -6.76 -2.78 2.57
CA ALA A 46 -7.96 -2.14 3.13
C ALA A 46 -9.14 -2.15 2.14
N LEU A 47 -8.87 -1.96 0.83
CA LEU A 47 -9.89 -2.08 -0.21
C LEU A 47 -10.39 -3.51 -0.40
N ARG A 48 -9.49 -4.50 -0.26
CA ARG A 48 -9.85 -5.93 -0.33
C ARG A 48 -10.71 -6.34 0.85
N LEU A 49 -10.31 -6.00 2.08
CA LEU A 49 -11.08 -6.28 3.32
C LEU A 49 -12.53 -5.77 3.27
N ARG A 50 -12.80 -4.70 2.51
CA ARG A 50 -14.16 -4.22 2.28
C ARG A 50 -15.07 -5.27 1.64
N TRP A 51 -14.54 -6.12 0.76
CA TRP A 51 -15.28 -7.23 0.16
C TRP A 51 -15.61 -8.32 1.17
N LEU A 52 -14.65 -8.69 2.04
CA LEU A 52 -14.90 -9.64 3.14
C LEU A 52 -16.00 -9.11 4.08
N TRP A 53 -15.94 -7.82 4.40
CA TRP A 53 -16.99 -7.18 5.19
C TRP A 53 -18.37 -7.26 4.53
N TYR A 54 -18.45 -7.04 3.21
CA TYR A 54 -19.72 -7.15 2.48
C TYR A 54 -20.23 -8.58 2.37
N GLU A 55 -19.34 -9.56 2.28
CA GLU A 55 -19.70 -10.97 2.31
C GLU A 55 -20.37 -11.37 3.64
N TRP A 56 -19.85 -10.83 4.75
CA TRP A 56 -20.44 -11.06 6.07
C TRP A 56 -21.76 -10.31 6.30
N THR A 57 -21.82 -9.05 5.88
CA THR A 57 -22.97 -8.16 6.21
C THR A 57 -24.15 -8.27 5.25
N ALA A 58 -23.93 -8.78 4.05
CA ALA A 58 -24.95 -8.88 3.01
C ALA A 58 -24.76 -10.17 2.19
N PRO A 59 -24.97 -11.34 2.83
CA PRO A 59 -24.75 -12.66 2.22
C PRO A 59 -25.70 -12.93 1.03
N GLU A 60 -26.80 -12.18 0.90
CA GLU A 60 -27.78 -12.30 -0.18
C GLU A 60 -27.29 -11.73 -1.52
N LYS A 61 -26.16 -11.02 -1.54
CA LYS A 61 -25.67 -10.37 -2.75
C LYS A 61 -25.16 -11.40 -3.77
N PRO A 62 -25.45 -11.21 -5.07
CA PRO A 62 -25.20 -12.24 -6.09
C PRO A 62 -23.72 -12.53 -6.36
N TRP A 63 -22.79 -11.67 -5.91
CA TRP A 63 -21.35 -11.90 -6.03
C TRP A 63 -20.74 -12.62 -4.82
N VAL A 64 -21.53 -12.88 -3.77
CA VAL A 64 -21.08 -13.68 -2.62
C VAL A 64 -20.77 -15.09 -3.10
N GLY A 65 -19.57 -15.59 -2.81
CA GLY A 65 -19.05 -16.86 -3.33
C GLY A 65 -18.37 -16.79 -4.71
N SER A 66 -18.33 -15.62 -5.37
CA SER A 66 -17.49 -15.42 -6.57
C SER A 66 -16.01 -15.24 -6.18
N GLU A 67 -15.11 -15.38 -7.16
CA GLU A 67 -13.70 -15.05 -6.95
C GLU A 67 -13.55 -13.57 -6.61
N THR A 68 -13.18 -13.29 -5.35
CA THR A 68 -12.87 -11.94 -4.88
C THR A 68 -11.36 -11.74 -4.87
N PRO A 69 -10.86 -10.49 -5.00
CA PRO A 69 -9.42 -10.22 -5.01
C PRO A 69 -8.72 -10.49 -3.67
N ASN A 70 -9.46 -10.90 -2.63
CA ASN A 70 -8.93 -11.21 -1.29
C ASN A 70 -7.99 -12.42 -1.33
N ASP A 71 -6.82 -12.28 -0.72
CA ASP A 71 -5.88 -13.38 -0.53
C ASP A 71 -6.06 -14.07 0.84
N ALA A 72 -5.31 -15.15 1.08
CA ALA A 72 -5.36 -15.86 2.37
C ALA A 72 -4.91 -14.95 3.54
N SER A 73 -3.93 -14.08 3.31
CA SER A 73 -3.43 -13.16 4.33
C SER A 73 -4.45 -12.09 4.72
N ASP A 74 -5.38 -11.75 3.83
CA ASP A 74 -6.49 -10.83 4.14
C ASP A 74 -7.54 -11.48 5.07
N ARG A 75 -7.70 -12.82 5.02
CA ARG A 75 -8.67 -13.55 5.85
C ARG A 75 -8.16 -13.87 7.26
N ASP A 76 -6.84 -13.88 7.44
CA ASP A 76 -6.16 -14.20 8.71
C ASP A 76 -5.93 -12.95 9.61
N LEU A 77 -6.46 -11.79 9.23
CA LEU A 77 -6.36 -10.52 9.97
C LEU A 77 -7.47 -10.34 10.99
#